data_AF-A0A164BZ86-F1
#
_entry.id   AF-A0A164BZ86-F1
#
_cell.length_a   1.000
_cell.length_b   1.000
_cell.length_c   1.000
_cell.angle_alpha   90.00
_cell.angle_beta   90.00
_cell.angle_gamma   90.00
#
_symmetry.space_group_name_H-M   'P 1'
#
loop_
_entity.id
_entity.type
_entity.pdbx_description
1 polymer ?
#
loop_
_entity_poly.entity_id
_entity_poly.type
_entity_poly.pdbx_seq_one_letter_code
_entity_poly.pdbx_strand_id
1 'polypeptide(L)'
;MRTFRNYVQAEKARREETGDEGFSLIELIVVVVILGILAAVAIPIFLNIQQQAKDNAAATVAANGATQAAAQMAKGTAASAVNLNNLKTGDATNVVLKDTSITDIDDICVVVTYTGVTPNKESGPGCTAAPTTTP
;
A
#
# COMPACT_ATOMS: atom_id res chain seq x y z
N MET A 1 -47.75 -57.21 -12.99
CA MET A 1 -47.70 -55.74 -12.75
C MET A 1 -47.18 -55.32 -11.36
N ARG A 2 -46.71 -56.24 -10.49
CA ARG A 2 -46.15 -55.89 -9.16
C ARG A 2 -44.66 -55.54 -9.20
N THR A 3 -43.90 -56.14 -10.11
CA THR A 3 -42.43 -55.95 -10.23
C THR A 3 -42.04 -54.52 -10.58
N PHE A 4 -42.81 -53.83 -11.43
CA PHE A 4 -42.56 -52.43 -11.80
C PHE A 4 -42.70 -51.46 -10.62
N ARG A 5 -43.64 -51.70 -9.71
CA ARG A 5 -43.81 -50.87 -8.50
C ARG A 5 -42.66 -51.02 -7.52
N ASN A 6 -42.03 -52.20 -7.48
CA ASN A 6 -40.89 -52.45 -6.60
C ASN A 6 -39.61 -51.80 -7.14
N TYR A 7 -39.42 -51.78 -8.47
CA TYR A 7 -38.28 -51.10 -9.10
C TYR A 7 -38.34 -49.57 -8.93
N VAL A 8 -39.51 -48.98 -9.11
CA VAL A 8 -39.71 -47.52 -8.93
C VAL A 8 -39.55 -47.10 -7.47
N GLN A 9 -39.99 -47.92 -6.51
CA GLN A 9 -39.79 -47.63 -5.08
C GLN A 9 -38.31 -47.73 -4.66
N ALA A 10 -37.56 -48.67 -5.21
CA ALA A 10 -36.12 -48.80 -4.95
C ALA A 10 -35.30 -47.62 -5.51
N GLU A 11 -35.72 -47.06 -6.65
CA GLU A 11 -35.06 -45.87 -7.21
C GLU A 11 -35.36 -44.59 -6.41
N LYS A 12 -36.59 -44.47 -5.90
CA LYS A 12 -36.98 -43.34 -5.04
C LYS A 12 -36.26 -43.38 -3.68
N ALA A 13 -36.12 -44.56 -3.10
CA ALA A 13 -35.37 -44.78 -1.87
C ALA A 13 -33.87 -44.44 -2.03
N ARG A 14 -33.26 -44.76 -3.18
CA ARG A 14 -31.87 -44.38 -3.47
C ARG A 14 -31.66 -42.87 -3.60
N ARG A 15 -32.60 -42.14 -4.19
CA ARG A 15 -32.55 -40.67 -4.27
C ARG A 15 -32.71 -39.98 -2.90
N GLU A 16 -33.37 -40.62 -1.95
CA GLU A 16 -33.45 -40.15 -0.56
C GLU A 16 -32.19 -40.50 0.24
N GLU A 17 -31.48 -41.59 -0.12
CA GLU A 17 -30.20 -42.00 0.48
C GLU A 17 -29.01 -41.15 0.02
N THR A 18 -29.00 -40.72 -1.26
CA THR A 18 -28.11 -39.66 -1.75
C THR A 18 -28.84 -38.32 -1.64
N GLY A 19 -28.99 -37.82 -0.42
CA GLY A 19 -29.53 -36.49 -0.17
C GLY A 19 -28.70 -35.44 -0.89
N ASP A 20 -29.16 -34.98 -2.05
CA ASP A 20 -28.69 -33.73 -2.67
C ASP A 20 -29.16 -32.58 -1.78
N GLU A 21 -28.44 -32.35 -0.69
CA GLU A 21 -28.57 -31.20 0.19
C GLU A 21 -28.09 -29.97 -0.58
N GLY A 22 -29.02 -29.30 -1.27
CA GLY A 22 -28.76 -28.02 -1.90
C GLY A 22 -28.41 -26.95 -0.88
N PHE A 23 -27.47 -26.07 -1.23
CA PHE A 23 -27.07 -24.91 -0.41
C PHE A 23 -28.29 -24.05 -0.11
N SER A 24 -28.57 -23.79 1.17
CA SER A 24 -29.72 -22.97 1.55
C SER A 24 -29.46 -21.50 1.27
N LEU A 25 -30.50 -20.78 0.81
CA LEU A 25 -30.42 -19.33 0.64
C LEU A 25 -30.04 -18.61 1.94
N ILE A 26 -30.47 -19.15 3.10
CA ILE A 26 -30.12 -18.56 4.40
C ILE A 26 -28.63 -18.72 4.72
N GLU A 27 -28.00 -19.82 4.30
CA GLU A 27 -26.57 -20.04 4.53
C GLU A 27 -25.75 -19.02 3.74
N LEU A 28 -26.13 -18.76 2.49
CA LEU A 28 -25.47 -17.75 1.68
C LEU A 28 -25.67 -16.34 2.26
N ILE A 29 -26.88 -16.02 2.73
CA ILE A 29 -27.19 -14.73 3.35
C ILE A 29 -26.34 -14.50 4.61
N VAL A 30 -26.23 -15.47 5.51
CA VAL A 30 -25.43 -15.32 6.73
C VAL A 30 -23.95 -15.11 6.41
N VAL A 31 -23.42 -15.81 5.40
CA VAL A 31 -22.03 -15.65 4.97
C VAL A 31 -21.75 -14.24 4.46
N VAL A 32 -22.59 -13.69 3.58
CA VAL A 32 -22.38 -12.33 3.05
C VAL A 32 -22.57 -11.25 4.12
N VAL A 33 -23.43 -11.50 5.12
CA VAL A 33 -23.58 -10.61 6.29
C VAL A 33 -22.29 -10.58 7.11
N ILE A 34 -21.71 -11.75 7.42
CA ILE A 34 -20.44 -11.81 8.16
C ILE A 34 -19.31 -11.17 7.34
N LEU A 35 -19.20 -11.49 6.05
CA LEU A 35 -18.20 -10.86 5.17
C LEU A 35 -18.39 -9.34 5.08
N GLY A 36 -19.63 -8.84 5.09
CA GLY A 36 -19.93 -7.41 5.12
C GLY A 36 -19.41 -6.73 6.38
N ILE A 37 -19.61 -7.34 7.56
CA ILE A 37 -19.09 -6.81 8.84
C ILE A 37 -17.56 -6.80 8.84
N LEU A 38 -16.93 -7.89 8.39
CA LEU A 38 -15.46 -7.98 8.31
C LEU A 38 -14.90 -6.94 7.34
N ALA A 39 -15.50 -6.75 6.17
CA ALA A 39 -15.08 -5.75 5.20
C ALA A 39 -15.20 -4.32 5.75
N ALA A 40 -16.27 -4.01 6.47
CA ALA A 40 -16.49 -2.68 7.06
C ALA A 40 -15.37 -2.27 8.04
N VAL A 41 -14.82 -3.23 8.80
CA VAL A 41 -13.71 -2.97 9.74
C VAL A 41 -12.34 -3.08 9.06
N ALA A 42 -12.17 -4.04 8.13
CA ALA A 42 -10.88 -4.30 7.50
C ALA A 42 -10.45 -3.20 6.53
N ILE A 43 -11.37 -2.64 5.74
CA ILE A 43 -11.06 -1.61 4.74
C ILE A 43 -10.37 -0.38 5.35
N PRO A 44 -10.90 0.30 6.38
CA PRO A 44 -10.25 1.50 6.93
C PRO A 44 -8.86 1.20 7.53
N ILE A 45 -8.70 0.04 8.19
CA ILE A 45 -7.41 -0.39 8.75
C ILE A 45 -6.39 -0.61 7.63
N PHE A 46 -6.79 -1.32 6.57
CA PHE A 46 -5.92 -1.59 5.44
C PHE A 46 -5.50 -0.32 4.69
N LEU A 47 -6.43 0.63 4.50
CA LEU A 47 -6.12 1.93 3.90
C LEU A 47 -5.11 2.72 4.75
N ASN A 48 -5.27 2.73 6.07
CA ASN A 48 -4.34 3.40 6.98
C ASN A 48 -2.93 2.78 6.96
N ILE A 49 -2.83 1.45 6.94
CA ILE A 49 -1.53 0.75 6.84
C ILE A 49 -0.84 1.09 5.52
N GLN A 50 -1.58 1.09 4.41
CA GLN A 50 -1.03 1.47 3.10
C GLN A 50 -0.54 2.92 3.11
N GLN A 51 -1.29 3.85 3.71
CA GLN A 51 -0.87 5.25 3.80
C GLN A 51 0.41 5.41 4.62
N GLN A 52 0.49 4.76 5.78
CA GLN A 52 1.71 4.77 6.60
C GLN A 52 2.91 4.14 5.87
N ALA A 53 2.69 3.07 5.12
CA ALA A 53 3.74 2.45 4.30
C ALA A 53 4.25 3.42 3.22
N LYS A 54 3.35 4.16 2.56
CA LYS A 54 3.72 5.19 1.57
C LYS A 54 4.50 6.34 2.22
N ASP A 55 4.06 6.82 3.37
CA ASP A 55 4.74 7.89 4.12
C ASP A 55 6.17 7.48 4.51
N ASN A 56 6.34 6.26 5.02
CA ASN A 56 7.64 5.70 5.40
C ASN A 56 8.55 5.46 4.18
N ALA A 57 7.99 4.97 3.08
CA ALA A 57 8.72 4.80 1.83
C ALA A 57 9.21 6.15 1.29
N ALA A 58 8.35 7.17 1.28
CA ALA A 58 8.72 8.53 0.87
C ALA A 58 9.83 9.13 1.73
N ALA A 59 9.75 8.96 3.06
CA ALA A 59 10.80 9.40 3.98
C ALA A 59 12.13 8.67 3.74
N THR A 60 12.08 7.37 3.47
CA THR A 60 13.26 6.55 3.15
C THR A 60 13.92 7.00 1.85
N VAL A 61 13.13 7.25 0.80
CA VAL A 61 13.66 7.77 -0.47
C VAL A 61 14.27 9.15 -0.28
N ALA A 62 13.67 10.03 0.53
CA ALA A 62 14.25 11.34 0.82
C ALA A 62 15.61 11.20 1.52
N ALA A 63 15.72 10.34 2.55
CA ALA A 63 16.96 10.10 3.28
C ALA A 63 18.06 9.49 2.38
N ASN A 64 17.69 8.55 1.50
CA ASN A 64 18.61 7.96 0.53
C ASN A 64 19.07 8.99 -0.50
N GLY A 65 18.20 9.92 -0.91
CA GLY A 65 18.56 11.03 -1.78
C GLY A 65 19.56 11.97 -1.12
N ALA A 66 19.32 12.35 0.14
CA ALA A 66 20.22 13.21 0.91
C ALA A 66 21.59 12.58 1.10
N THR A 67 21.62 11.28 1.42
CA THR A 67 22.85 10.51 1.56
C THR A 67 23.64 10.44 0.24
N GLN A 68 22.95 10.24 -0.90
CA GLN A 68 23.61 10.26 -2.21
C GLN A 68 24.15 11.64 -2.56
N ALA A 69 23.41 12.71 -2.25
CA ALA A 69 23.88 14.06 -2.48
C ALA A 69 25.14 14.38 -1.65
N ALA A 70 25.13 14.03 -0.37
CA ALA A 70 26.28 14.20 0.52
C ALA A 70 27.49 13.37 0.06
N ALA A 71 27.26 12.11 -0.35
CA ALA A 71 28.32 11.25 -0.86
C ALA A 71 28.94 11.79 -2.17
N GLN A 72 28.16 12.44 -3.03
CA GLN A 72 28.66 13.04 -4.26
C GLN A 72 29.47 14.32 -3.99
N MET A 73 29.03 15.13 -3.02
CA MET A 73 29.82 16.28 -2.51
C MET A 73 31.14 15.86 -1.89
N ALA A 74 31.14 14.78 -1.10
CA ALA A 74 32.37 14.22 -0.52
C ALA A 74 33.36 13.74 -1.59
N LYS A 75 32.89 13.37 -2.79
CA LYS A 75 33.74 13.04 -3.95
C LYS A 75 34.23 14.27 -4.73
N GLY A 76 33.92 15.49 -4.28
CA GLY A 76 34.33 16.75 -4.91
C GLY A 76 33.45 17.20 -6.08
N THR A 77 32.25 16.63 -6.23
CA THR A 77 31.27 17.06 -7.25
C THR A 77 30.12 17.80 -6.58
N ALA A 78 29.65 18.91 -7.16
CA ALA A 78 28.50 19.64 -6.63
C ALA A 78 27.27 18.74 -6.44
N ALA A 79 26.55 18.90 -5.32
CA ALA A 79 25.30 18.15 -5.06
C ALA A 79 24.28 18.34 -6.18
N SER A 80 24.21 19.52 -6.80
CA SER A 80 23.28 19.77 -7.92
C SER A 80 23.53 18.88 -9.15
N ALA A 81 24.68 18.23 -9.26
CA ALA A 81 24.97 17.29 -10.34
C ALA A 81 24.51 15.85 -10.04
N VAL A 82 23.96 15.60 -8.85
CA VAL A 82 23.48 14.27 -8.45
C VAL A 82 22.25 13.90 -9.27
N ASN A 83 22.29 12.71 -9.87
CA ASN A 83 21.11 12.14 -10.50
C ASN A 83 20.23 11.47 -9.44
N LEU A 84 19.14 12.13 -9.06
CA LEU A 84 18.15 11.61 -8.11
C LEU A 84 16.99 10.86 -8.80
N ASN A 85 17.00 10.78 -10.13
CA ASN A 85 15.92 10.13 -10.88
C ASN A 85 15.92 8.61 -10.70
N ASN A 86 17.08 8.01 -10.39
CA ASN A 86 17.20 6.59 -10.04
C ASN A 86 16.39 6.20 -8.78
N LEU A 87 16.04 7.17 -7.94
CA LEU A 87 15.27 6.98 -6.72
C LEU A 87 13.76 7.10 -6.92
N LYS A 88 13.31 7.50 -8.12
CA LYS A 88 11.90 7.51 -8.50
C LYS A 88 11.43 6.08 -8.71
N THR A 89 10.97 5.46 -7.63
CA THR A 89 10.44 4.10 -7.61
C THR A 89 9.03 4.09 -7.03
N GLY A 90 8.18 3.19 -7.51
CA GLY A 90 6.79 3.08 -7.04
C GLY A 90 6.00 4.37 -7.22
N ASP A 91 5.39 4.86 -6.13
CA ASP A 91 4.55 6.07 -6.11
C ASP A 91 5.32 7.40 -6.11
N ALA A 92 6.67 7.35 -6.14
CA ALA A 92 7.52 8.54 -6.19
C ALA A 92 7.40 9.24 -7.56
N THR A 93 6.76 10.41 -7.59
CA THR A 93 6.61 11.22 -8.81
C THR A 93 7.78 12.18 -9.00
N ASN A 94 8.34 12.70 -7.92
CA ASN A 94 9.48 13.60 -7.97
C ASN A 94 10.45 13.40 -6.80
N VAL A 95 11.75 13.51 -7.08
CA VAL A 95 12.84 13.45 -6.09
C VAL A 95 13.86 14.49 -6.54
N VAL A 96 14.02 15.57 -5.78
CA VAL A 96 14.82 16.73 -6.16
C VAL A 96 15.52 17.34 -4.96
N LEU A 97 16.59 18.10 -5.20
CA LEU A 97 17.12 19.01 -4.20
C LEU A 97 16.15 20.18 -4.04
N LYS A 98 15.95 20.64 -2.80
CA LYS A 98 15.11 21.80 -2.47
C LYS A 98 15.71 23.10 -3.02
N ASP A 99 17.05 23.19 -2.99
CA ASP A 99 17.84 24.30 -3.53
C ASP A 99 18.90 23.74 -4.51
N THR A 100 19.25 24.54 -5.50
CA THR A 100 20.32 24.28 -6.47
C THR A 100 21.64 24.97 -6.10
N SER A 101 21.61 25.94 -5.18
CA SER A 101 22.77 26.69 -4.70
C SER A 101 23.43 26.02 -3.49
N ILE A 102 23.79 24.75 -3.63
CA ILE A 102 24.35 23.96 -2.53
C ILE A 102 25.87 24.18 -2.47
N THR A 103 26.32 24.90 -1.46
CA THR A 103 27.73 25.24 -1.24
C THR A 103 28.37 24.38 -0.17
N ASP A 104 27.61 24.02 0.87
CA ASP A 104 28.07 23.18 1.97
C ASP A 104 27.17 21.94 2.13
N ILE A 105 27.69 20.93 2.83
CA ILE A 105 26.92 19.70 3.13
C ILE A 105 25.68 20.03 3.96
N ASP A 106 25.75 21.08 4.79
CA ASP A 106 24.66 21.54 5.63
C ASP A 106 23.48 22.11 4.82
N ASP A 107 23.68 22.49 3.56
CA ASP A 107 22.62 23.01 2.69
C ASP A 107 21.79 21.91 2.03
N ILE A 108 22.22 20.64 2.13
CA ILE A 108 21.54 19.53 1.45
C ILE A 108 20.15 19.33 2.04
N CYS A 109 19.14 19.50 1.19
CA CYS A 109 17.78 19.07 1.46
C CYS A 109 17.18 18.41 0.23
N VAL A 110 16.72 17.17 0.37
CA VAL A 110 16.02 16.43 -0.68
C VAL A 110 14.55 16.40 -0.40
N VAL A 111 13.76 16.81 -1.39
CA VAL A 111 12.29 16.78 -1.36
C VAL A 111 11.80 15.64 -2.24
N VAL A 112 10.88 14.87 -1.69
CA VAL A 112 10.27 13.72 -2.34
C VAL A 112 8.76 13.90 -2.37
N THR A 113 8.20 13.81 -3.58
CA THR A 113 6.77 13.89 -3.85
C THR A 113 6.25 12.49 -4.17
N TYR A 114 5.34 12.00 -3.34
CA TYR A 114 4.67 10.71 -3.52
C TYR A 114 3.18 10.93 -3.79
N THR A 115 2.61 10.12 -4.69
CA THR A 115 1.18 10.20 -4.97
C THR A 115 0.37 9.82 -3.73
N GLY A 116 -0.48 10.73 -3.27
CA GLY A 116 -1.32 10.54 -2.08
C GLY A 116 -0.58 10.73 -0.74
N VAL A 117 0.66 11.22 -0.75
CA VAL A 117 1.39 11.60 0.46
C VAL A 117 1.52 13.12 0.51
N THR A 118 0.90 13.74 1.51
CA THR A 118 0.97 15.18 1.75
C THR A 118 1.11 15.46 3.24
N PRO A 119 2.03 16.34 3.68
CA PRO A 119 3.00 17.07 2.86
C PRO A 119 4.11 16.16 2.31
N ASN A 120 4.83 16.65 1.30
CA ASN A 120 6.02 16.01 0.75
C ASN A 120 7.01 15.67 1.87
N LYS A 121 7.75 14.57 1.71
CA LYS A 121 8.78 14.19 2.68
C LYS A 121 10.09 14.82 2.28
N GLU A 122 10.77 15.39 3.27
CA GLU A 122 12.05 16.05 3.10
C GLU A 122 13.10 15.38 3.98
N SER A 123 14.36 15.31 3.53
CA SER A 123 15.46 14.81 4.34
C SER A 123 16.78 15.46 3.95
N GLY A 124 17.65 15.67 4.94
CA GLY A 124 18.94 16.34 4.81
C GLY A 124 19.13 17.45 5.85
N PRO A 125 20.38 17.83 6.15
CA PRO A 125 20.69 18.84 7.16
C PRO A 125 20.13 20.23 6.84
N GLY A 126 19.98 20.56 5.55
CA GLY A 126 19.46 21.85 5.09
C GLY A 126 17.93 21.90 5.03
N CYS A 127 17.26 20.80 5.38
CA CYS A 127 15.81 20.81 5.46
C CYS A 127 15.40 21.60 6.70
N THR A 128 15.05 22.87 6.49
CA THR A 128 14.26 23.62 7.46
C THR A 128 13.02 22.79 7.73
N ALA A 129 12.85 22.35 8.98
CA ALA A 129 11.69 21.57 9.38
C ALA A 129 10.46 22.29 8.82
N ALA A 130 9.70 21.62 7.94
CA ALA A 130 8.37 22.09 7.58
C ALA A 130 7.67 22.40 8.91
N PRO A 131 7.05 23.59 9.07
CA PRO A 131 6.55 24.04 10.36
C PRO A 131 5.71 22.92 10.95
N THR A 132 6.14 22.40 12.09
CA THR A 132 5.41 21.42 12.88
C THR A 132 4.14 22.11 13.35
N THR A 133 3.14 22.12 12.49
CA THR A 133 1.76 22.41 12.84
C THR A 133 1.29 21.24 13.70
N THR A 134 1.68 21.35 14.97
CA THR A 134 1.16 20.58 16.10
C THR A 134 -0.26 21.11 16.32
N PRO A 135 -1.25 20.23 16.61
CA PRO A 135 -2.69 20.48 16.42
C PRO A 135 -3.26 21.71 17.13
#